data_AF-A0A800UFP5-F1
#
_entry.id   AF-A0A800UFP5-F1
#
_cell.length_a   1.000
_cell.length_b   1.000
_cell.length_c   1.000
_cell.angle_alpha   90.00
_cell.angle_beta   90.00
_cell.angle_gamma   90.00
#
_symmetry.space_group_name_H-M   'P 1'
#
loop_
_entity.id
_entity.type
_entity.pdbx_description
1 polymer ?
#
loop_
_entity_poly.entity_id
_entity_poly.type
_entity_poly.pdbx_seq_one_letter_code
_entity_poly.pdbx_strand_id
1 'polypeptide(L)' 'MRFKRHASERLIKRFQMSSDEVRHHIKTGKHIKKPEKEGNIGIIQSKIRDSQIRFVYVVRNKILWIITIEET' A
#
# COMPACT_ATOMS: atom_id res chain seq x y z
N MET A 1 -4.50 9.38 7.76
CA MET A 1 -4.99 8.42 6.73
C MET A 1 -5.41 7.14 7.46
N ARG A 2 -6.70 6.78 7.44
CA ARG A 2 -7.19 5.51 8.03
C ARG A 2 -7.04 4.40 6.99
N PHE A 3 -6.57 3.22 7.39
CA PHE A 3 -6.39 2.05 6.53
C PHE A 3 -7.39 0.97 6.94
N LYS A 4 -8.00 0.25 5.99
CA LYS A 4 -8.82 -0.93 6.32
C LYS A 4 -7.93 -2.17 6.49
N ARG A 5 -8.18 -2.87 7.60
CA ARG A 5 -7.42 -3.96 8.22
C ARG A 5 -6.95 -5.08 7.27
N HIS A 6 -7.72 -5.41 6.24
CA HIS A 6 -7.60 -6.70 5.56
C HIS A 6 -6.35 -6.87 4.68
N ALA A 7 -5.94 -5.83 3.95
CA ALA A 7 -4.73 -5.88 3.11
C ALA A 7 -3.45 -5.60 3.91
N SER A 8 -3.52 -4.73 4.93
CA SER A 8 -2.41 -4.50 5.86
C SER A 8 -2.08 -5.75 6.69
N GLU A 9 -3.08 -6.53 7.11
CA GLU A 9 -2.86 -7.78 7.84
C GLU A 9 -2.07 -8.81 7.02
N ARG A 10 -2.25 -8.86 5.69
CA ARG A 10 -1.45 -9.74 4.82
C ARG A 10 0.02 -9.31 4.79
N LEU A 11 0.32 -8.02 4.84
CA LEU A 11 1.70 -7.50 4.92
C LEU A 11 2.34 -7.77 6.27
N ILE A 12 1.60 -7.49 7.35
CA ILE A 12 2.04 -7.74 8.73
C ILE A 12 2.41 -9.22 8.88
N LYS A 13 1.54 -10.13 8.40
CA LYS A 13 1.80 -11.58 8.46
C LYS A 13 2.92 -12.03 7.53
N ARG A 14 2.98 -11.52 6.30
CA ARG A 14 3.95 -11.99 5.28
C ARG A 14 5.36 -11.44 5.49
N PHE A 15 5.49 -10.21 5.99
CA PHE A 15 6.78 -9.54 6.19
C PHE A 15 7.16 -9.39 7.66
N GLN A 16 6.34 -9.90 8.59
CA GLN A 16 6.50 -9.77 10.05
C GLN A 16 6.69 -8.30 10.48
N MET A 17 6.01 -7.38 9.80
CA MET A 17 6.11 -5.94 10.03
C MET A 17 4.99 -5.43 10.93
N SER A 18 5.25 -4.39 11.70
CA SER A 18 4.24 -3.62 12.41
C SER A 18 3.35 -2.82 11.46
N SER A 19 2.17 -2.41 11.93
CA SER A 19 1.29 -1.52 11.16
C SER A 19 1.92 -0.16 10.86
N ASP A 20 2.85 0.30 11.69
CA ASP A 20 3.54 1.58 11.48
C ASP A 20 4.62 1.49 10.42
N GLU A 21 5.35 0.37 10.32
CA GLU A 21 6.29 0.13 9.22
C GLU A 21 5.56 0.03 7.88
N VAL A 22 4.42 -0.69 7.83
CA VAL A 22 3.57 -0.74 6.62
C VAL A 22 3.15 0.68 6.22
N ARG A 23 2.70 1.48 7.19
CA ARG A 23 2.29 2.87 6.94
C ARG A 23 3.46 3.72 6.46
N HIS A 24 4.66 3.52 7.00
CA HIS A 24 5.86 4.21 6.56
C HIS A 24 6.13 3.93 5.08
N HIS A 25 6.19 2.65 4.67
CA HIS A 25 6.44 2.26 3.28
C HIS A 25 5.39 2.80 2.28
N ILE A 26 4.13 2.89 2.69
CA ILE A 26 3.07 3.47 1.84
C ILE A 26 3.25 4.99 1.71
N LYS A 27 3.69 5.67 2.76
CA LYS A 27 3.91 7.12 2.74
C LYS A 27 5.16 7.53 1.97
N THR A 28 6.24 6.76 2.11
CA THR A 28 7.55 7.08 1.51
C THR A 28 7.79 6.38 0.18
N GLY A 29 6.94 5.41 -0.18
CA GLY A 29 7.04 4.68 -1.43
C GLY A 29 6.88 5.58 -2.67
N LYS A 30 7.51 5.18 -3.76
CA LYS A 30 7.44 5.85 -5.05
C LYS A 30 6.07 5.66 -5.65
N HIS A 31 5.36 6.74 -5.97
CA HIS A 31 4.14 6.65 -6.77
C HIS A 31 4.50 6.27 -8.21
N ILE A 32 4.11 5.06 -8.63
CA ILE A 32 4.21 4.61 -10.02
C ILE A 32 3.00 5.09 -10.80
N LYS A 33 1.83 5.07 -10.16
CA LYS A 33 0.58 5.60 -10.69
C LYS A 33 -0.17 6.34 -9.61
N LYS A 34 -0.49 7.62 -9.84
CA LYS A 34 -1.38 8.38 -8.95
C LYS A 34 -2.82 8.23 -9.44
N PRO A 35 -3.79 8.03 -8.55
CA PRO A 35 -5.19 8.01 -8.95
C PRO A 35 -5.61 9.43 -9.34
N GLU A 36 -6.11 9.60 -10.56
CA GLU A 36 -6.54 10.91 -11.09
C GLU A 36 -7.89 11.37 -10.52
N LYS A 37 -8.74 10.40 -10.13
CA LYS A 37 -10.07 10.63 -9.57
C LYS A 37 -10.31 9.68 -8.41
N GLU A 38 -11.28 10.03 -7.58
CA GLU A 38 -11.73 9.14 -6.53
C GLU A 38 -12.25 7.82 -7.12
N GLY A 39 -11.92 6.70 -6.48
CA GLY A 39 -12.22 5.36 -6.98
C GLY A 39 -11.24 4.82 -8.02
N ASN A 40 -10.38 5.65 -8.62
CA ASN A 40 -9.35 5.18 -9.56
C ASN A 40 -8.20 4.48 -8.83
N ILE A 41 -7.56 3.55 -9.54
CA ILE A 41 -6.43 2.78 -9.04
C ILE A 41 -5.16 3.63 -9.05
N GLY A 42 -4.50 3.69 -7.91
CA GLY A 42 -3.13 4.12 -7.73
C GLY A 42 -2.20 2.94 -7.44
N ILE A 43 -0.91 3.15 -7.70
CA ILE A 43 0.15 2.18 -7.42
C ILE A 43 1.30 2.91 -6.74
N ILE A 44 1.66 2.46 -5.54
CA ILE A 44 2.87 2.86 -4.84
C ILE A 44 3.82 1.67 -4.86
N GLN A 45 5.09 1.92 -5.16
CA GLN A 45 6.14 0.92 -5.10
C GLN A 45 7.09 1.26 -3.95
N SER A 46 7.42 0.28 -3.15
CA SER A 46 8.43 0.40 -2.10
C SER A 46 9.35 -0.81 -2.14
N LYS A 47 10.59 -0.62 -1.72
CA LYS A 47 11.52 -1.73 -1.49
C LYS A 47 11.41 -2.14 -0.03
N ILE A 48 11.12 -3.41 0.22
CA ILE A 48 11.02 -3.98 1.56
C ILE A 48 12.01 -5.13 1.61
N ARG A 49 13.09 -4.94 2.38
CA ARG A 49 14.26 -5.84 2.37
C ARG A 49 14.79 -5.99 0.94
N ASP A 50 14.82 -7.21 0.42
CA ASP A 50 15.28 -7.53 -0.93
C ASP A 50 14.15 -7.58 -1.97
N SER A 51 12.89 -7.53 -1.54
CA SER A 51 11.73 -7.60 -2.43
C SER A 51 11.26 -6.21 -2.86
N GLN A 52 10.88 -6.09 -4.13
CA GLN A 52 10.18 -4.92 -4.63
C GLN A 52 8.67 -5.14 -4.52
N ILE A 53 8.00 -4.27 -3.78
CA ILE A 53 6.59 -4.43 -3.44
C ILE A 53 5.77 -3.30 -4.06
N ARG A 54 4.71 -3.67 -4.78
CA ARG A 54 3.73 -2.73 -5.32
C ARG A 54 2.43 -2.82 -4.53
N PHE A 55 2.06 -1.71 -3.91
CA PHE A 55 0.76 -1.51 -3.27
C PHE A 55 -0.21 -0.96 -4.30
N VAL A 56 -1.17 -1.79 -4.71
CA VAL A 56 -2.30 -1.36 -5.53
C VAL A 56 -3.37 -0.82 -4.59
N TYR A 57 -3.80 0.42 -4.79
CA TYR A 57 -4.75 1.07 -3.90
C TYR A 57 -5.80 1.87 -4.66
N VAL A 58 -6.90 2.19 -3.98
CA VAL A 58 -7.88 3.20 -4.41
C VAL A 58 -8.09 4.19 -3.28
N VAL A 59 -8.38 5.44 -3.63
CA VAL A 59 -8.83 6.44 -2.66
C VAL A 59 -10.35 6.53 -2.76
N ARG A 60 -11.06 6.34 -1.65
CA ARG A 60 -12.51 6.52 -1.53
C ARG A 60 -12.83 7.23 -0.23
N ASN A 61 -13.66 8.26 -0.25
CA ASN A 61 -13.99 9.13 0.87
C ASN A 61 -12.74 9.63 1.62
N LYS A 62 -11.68 10.01 0.88
CA LYS A 62 -10.36 10.41 1.42
C LYS A 62 -9.64 9.32 2.24
N ILE A 63 -10.08 8.07 2.14
CA ILE A 63 -9.48 6.89 2.78
C ILE A 63 -8.72 6.11 1.71
N LEU A 64 -7.48 5.70 1.99
CA LEU A 64 -6.70 4.84 1.11
C LEU A 64 -6.99 3.37 1.42
N TRP A 65 -7.42 2.66 0.40
CA TRP A 65 -7.75 1.25 0.44
C TRP A 65 -6.74 0.50 -0.39
N ILE A 66 -5.88 -0.28 0.27
CA ILE A 66 -5.00 -1.21 -0.42
C ILE A 66 -5.84 -2.38 -0.88
N ILE A 67 -5.89 -2.61 -2.20
CA ILE A 67 -6.66 -3.67 -2.83
C ILE A 67 -5.83 -4.95 -2.86
N THR A 68 -4.58 -4.85 -3.33
CA THR A 68 -3.67 -5.99 -3.45
C THR A 68 -2.22 -5.53 -3.35
N ILE A 69 -1.33 -6.51 -3.16
CA ILE A 69 0.11 -6.35 -3.10
C ILE A 69 0.75 -7.30 -4.10
N GLU A 70 1.62 -6.78 -4.94
CA GLU A 70 2.39 -7.57 -5.92
C GLU A 70 3.88 -7.53 -5.55
N GLU A 71 4.52 -8.69 -5.63
CA GLU A 71 5.96 -8.86 -5.49
C GLU A 71 6.57 -8.89 -6.90
N THR A 72 7.59 -8.08 -7.14
CA THR A 72 8.32 -8.02 -8.43
C THR A 72 9.76 -8.46 -8.23
#